data_AF-A0A8T4WC87-F1
#
_entry.id   AF-A0A8T4WC87-F1
#
_cell.length_a   1.000
_cell.length_b   1.000
_cell.length_c   1.000
_cell.angle_alpha   90.00
_cell.angle_beta   90.00
_cell.angle_gamma   90.00
#
_symmetry.space_group_name_H-M   'P 1'
#
loop_
_entity.id
_entity.type
_entity.pdbx_description
1 polymer ?
#
loop_
_entity_poly.entity_id
_entity_poly.type
_entity_poly.pdbx_seq_one_letter_code
_entity_poly.pdbx_strand_id
1 'polypeptide(L)'
;MTGLKERIAGEITISDEPGEIIRKWREMFEVSQIRLAEEMDVSSSVISDYEKGRRKPGTFLVKKIVNSLIEIDEERGGAVIDRFTRPGQEGILSKNEFPRPVSLNEFLQDIQGKMVSETSREKNIYGYTVIDSMKAILSMKSFDYLSI
;
A
#
# COMPACT_ATOMS: atom_id res chain seq x y z
N MET A 1 0.22 -10.81 -4.29
CA MET A 1 1.23 -10.43 -5.31
C MET A 1 0.63 -10.28 -6.71
N THR A 2 -0.09 -11.28 -7.23
CA THR A 2 -0.68 -11.24 -8.59
C THR A 2 -1.57 -10.02 -8.85
N GLY A 3 -2.45 -9.68 -7.91
CA GLY A 3 -3.38 -8.54 -8.08
C GLY A 3 -2.70 -7.16 -8.20
N LEU A 4 -1.54 -6.94 -7.56
CA LEU A 4 -0.79 -5.69 -7.73
C LEU A 4 -0.14 -5.64 -9.12
N LYS A 5 0.47 -6.74 -9.56
CA LYS A 5 1.08 -6.82 -10.90
C LYS A 5 0.03 -6.59 -12.00
N GLU A 6 -1.14 -7.21 -11.89
CA GLU A 6 -2.27 -7.04 -12.81
C GLU A 6 -2.78 -5.60 -12.82
N ARG A 7 -2.88 -4.96 -11.65
CA ARG A 7 -3.28 -3.56 -11.54
C ARG A 7 -2.30 -2.62 -12.25
N ILE A 8 -1.00 -2.75 -11.98
CA ILE A 8 0.03 -1.89 -12.61
C ILE A 8 0.00 -2.10 -14.13
N ALA A 9 0.02 -3.36 -14.57
CA ALA A 9 0.01 -3.68 -16.00
C ALA A 9 -1.26 -3.17 -16.70
N GLY A 10 -2.42 -3.30 -16.04
CA GLY A 10 -3.70 -2.81 -16.54
C GLY A 10 -3.74 -1.28 -16.65
N GLU A 11 -3.29 -0.56 -15.62
CA GLU A 11 -3.20 0.91 -15.65
C GLU A 11 -2.31 1.39 -16.81
N ILE A 12 -1.16 0.74 -17.04
CA ILE A 12 -0.27 1.10 -18.17
C ILE A 12 -0.93 0.79 -19.51
N THR A 13 -1.57 -0.37 -19.65
CA THR A 13 -2.08 -0.86 -20.94
C THR A 13 -3.32 -0.10 -21.42
N ILE A 14 -4.17 0.34 -20.48
CA ILE A 14 -5.45 1.00 -20.80
C ILE A 14 -5.28 2.51 -20.99
N SER A 15 -4.19 3.10 -20.50
CA SER A 15 -3.95 4.54 -20.58
C SER A 15 -3.60 5.01 -22.00
N ASP A 16 -4.12 6.18 -22.39
CA ASP A 16 -3.69 6.90 -23.59
C ASP A 16 -2.26 7.44 -23.47
N GLU A 17 -1.80 7.66 -22.22
CA GLU A 17 -0.49 8.21 -21.85
C GLU A 17 0.31 7.19 -21.00
N PRO A 18 0.68 6.03 -21.57
CA PRO A 18 1.29 4.94 -20.81
C PRO A 18 2.66 5.31 -20.22
N GLY A 19 3.38 6.24 -20.83
CA GLY A 19 4.65 6.76 -20.32
C GLY A 19 4.51 7.45 -18.96
N GLU A 20 3.49 8.27 -18.80
CA GLU A 20 3.18 8.94 -17.53
C GLU A 20 2.78 7.93 -16.45
N ILE A 21 2.06 6.86 -16.82
CA ILE A 21 1.70 5.79 -15.88
C ILE A 21 2.92 4.98 -15.45
N ILE A 22 3.85 4.67 -16.36
CA ILE A 22 5.13 4.04 -16.03
C ILE A 22 5.89 4.90 -15.03
N ARG A 23 6.00 6.21 -15.31
CA ARG A 23 6.68 7.17 -14.44
C ARG A 23 6.04 7.21 -13.05
N LYS A 24 4.71 7.33 -12.99
CA LYS A 24 3.92 7.34 -11.75
C LYS A 24 4.26 6.12 -10.90
N TRP A 25 4.20 4.91 -11.48
CA TRP A 25 4.48 3.69 -10.72
C TRP A 25 5.95 3.59 -10.31
N ARG A 26 6.90 3.97 -11.18
CA ARG A 26 8.32 4.03 -10.81
C ARG A 26 8.56 4.96 -9.62
N GLU A 27 7.96 6.16 -9.63
CA GLU A 27 8.09 7.13 -8.54
C GLU A 27 7.42 6.66 -7.25
N MET A 28 6.25 6.02 -7.34
CA MET A 28 5.57 5.43 -6.18
C MET A 28 6.36 4.28 -5.53
N PHE A 29 7.14 3.55 -6.32
CA PHE A 29 8.09 2.53 -5.85
C PHE A 29 9.42 3.13 -5.37
N GLU A 30 9.59 4.45 -5.45
CA GLU A 30 10.82 5.17 -5.08
C GLU A 30 12.06 4.62 -5.82
N VAL A 31 11.87 4.30 -7.11
CA VAL A 31 12.92 3.77 -7.99
C VAL A 31 13.42 4.87 -8.93
N SER A 32 14.74 5.02 -9.07
CA SER A 32 15.31 5.94 -10.05
C SER A 32 15.27 5.33 -11.46
N GLN A 33 15.29 6.16 -12.51
CA GLN A 33 15.38 5.64 -13.90
C GLN A 33 16.62 4.77 -14.11
N ILE A 34 17.73 5.09 -13.42
CA ILE A 34 18.98 4.33 -13.47
C ILE A 34 18.77 2.94 -12.85
N ARG A 35 18.22 2.88 -11.63
CA ARG A 35 18.00 1.60 -10.94
C ARG A 35 17.04 0.68 -11.69
N LEU A 36 15.95 1.24 -12.23
CA LEU A 36 15.02 0.46 -13.05
C LEU A 36 15.69 -0.05 -14.33
N ALA A 37 16.54 0.77 -14.96
CA ALA A 37 17.26 0.39 -16.16
C ALA A 37 18.29 -0.72 -15.91
N GLU A 38 19.01 -0.65 -14.79
CA GLU A 38 19.92 -1.71 -14.32
C GLU A 38 19.18 -3.04 -14.17
N GLU A 39 18.07 -3.04 -13.44
CA GLU A 39 17.24 -4.24 -13.23
C GLU A 39 16.68 -4.80 -14.54
N MET A 40 16.36 -3.91 -15.47
CA MET A 40 15.85 -4.27 -16.78
C MET A 40 16.94 -4.58 -17.81
N ASP A 41 18.23 -4.54 -17.45
CA ASP A 41 19.36 -4.71 -18.38
C ASP A 41 19.23 -3.84 -19.65
N VAL A 42 18.94 -2.55 -19.45
CA VAL A 42 18.85 -1.53 -20.50
C VAL A 42 19.54 -0.24 -20.06
N SER A 43 19.70 0.72 -20.98
CA SER A 43 20.19 2.05 -20.61
C SER A 43 19.10 2.90 -19.96
N SER A 44 19.48 3.80 -19.05
CA SER A 44 18.56 4.76 -18.41
C SER A 44 17.83 5.66 -19.41
N SER A 45 18.43 5.92 -20.57
CA SER A 45 17.78 6.63 -21.68
C SER A 45 16.56 5.91 -22.23
N VAL A 46 16.55 4.56 -22.23
CA VAL A 46 15.39 3.77 -22.69
C VAL A 46 14.20 3.99 -21.76
N ILE A 47 14.43 4.00 -20.44
CA ILE A 47 13.37 4.30 -19.46
C ILE A 47 12.85 5.72 -19.66
N SER A 48 13.76 6.69 -19.82
CA SER A 48 13.41 8.09 -20.10
C SER A 48 12.57 8.25 -21.37
N ASP A 49 12.88 7.49 -22.43
CA ASP A 49 12.13 7.53 -23.69
C ASP A 49 10.70 7.02 -23.54
N TYR A 50 10.48 5.96 -22.76
CA TYR A 50 9.13 5.48 -22.48
C TYR A 50 8.36 6.47 -21.60
N GLU A 51 8.97 6.98 -20.53
CA GLU A 51 8.31 7.90 -19.60
C GLU A 51 7.93 9.23 -20.24
N LYS A 52 8.72 9.71 -21.21
CA LYS A 52 8.41 10.92 -21.99
C LYS A 52 7.45 10.68 -23.16
N GLY A 53 6.91 9.47 -23.30
CA GLY A 53 6.00 9.12 -24.39
C GLY A 53 6.66 9.07 -25.77
N ARG A 54 8.00 9.14 -25.88
CA ARG A 54 8.71 9.02 -27.16
C ARG A 54 8.57 7.62 -27.77
N ARG A 55 8.27 6.63 -26.95
CA ARG A 55 8.03 5.24 -27.34
C ARG A 55 6.78 4.71 -26.66
N LYS A 56 5.97 3.94 -27.38
CA LYS A 56 4.84 3.21 -26.79
C LYS A 56 5.31 1.84 -26.26
N PRO A 57 4.98 1.47 -25.01
CA PRO A 57 5.37 0.19 -24.45
C PRO A 57 4.55 -0.95 -25.07
N GLY A 58 5.22 -2.03 -25.47
CA GLY A 58 4.56 -3.30 -25.81
C GLY A 58 4.30 -4.16 -24.58
N THR A 59 3.46 -5.19 -24.70
CA THR A 59 3.07 -6.08 -23.58
C THR A 59 4.27 -6.74 -22.88
N PHE A 60 5.29 -7.14 -23.63
CA PHE A 60 6.53 -7.70 -23.07
C PHE A 60 7.27 -6.69 -22.19
N LEU A 61 7.36 -5.43 -22.62
CA LEU A 61 8.01 -4.39 -21.86
C LEU A 61 7.22 -4.05 -20.59
N VAL A 62 5.89 -3.95 -20.69
CA VAL A 62 5.03 -3.73 -19.53
C VAL A 62 5.29 -4.82 -18.49
N LYS A 63 5.30 -6.09 -18.91
CA LYS A 63 5.62 -7.21 -18.01
C LYS A 63 7.00 -7.07 -17.36
N LYS A 64 8.02 -6.67 -18.14
CA LYS A 64 9.38 -6.49 -17.62
C LYS A 64 9.44 -5.36 -16.59
N ILE A 65 8.87 -4.20 -16.88
CA ILE A 65 8.79 -3.06 -15.95
C ILE A 65 8.09 -3.47 -14.65
N VAL A 66 6.92 -4.10 -14.74
CA VAL A 66 6.16 -4.50 -13.55
C VAL A 66 6.94 -5.49 -12.69
N ASN A 67 7.60 -6.47 -13.30
CA ASN A 67 8.41 -7.42 -12.54
C ASN A 67 9.61 -6.74 -11.88
N SER A 68 10.37 -5.93 -12.63
CA SER A 68 11.54 -5.22 -12.10
C SER A 68 11.19 -4.29 -10.94
N LEU A 69 10.05 -3.57 -11.00
CA LEU A 69 9.61 -2.73 -9.88
C LEU A 69 9.32 -3.55 -8.61
N ILE A 70 8.69 -4.72 -8.76
CA ILE A 70 8.37 -5.61 -7.65
C ILE A 70 9.65 -6.22 -7.07
N GLU A 71 10.55 -6.71 -7.93
CA GLU A 71 11.83 -7.30 -7.51
C GLU A 71 12.69 -6.29 -6.73
N ILE A 72 12.79 -5.04 -7.21
CA ILE A 72 13.53 -3.97 -6.50
C ILE A 72 12.91 -3.67 -5.12
N ASP A 73 11.58 -3.68 -4.99
CA ASP A 73 10.93 -3.45 -3.69
C ASP A 73 11.12 -4.64 -2.75
N GLU A 74 11.02 -5.87 -3.25
CA GLU A 74 11.27 -7.09 -2.47
C GLU A 74 12.70 -7.12 -1.91
N GLU A 75 13.70 -6.73 -2.71
CA GLU A 75 15.09 -6.56 -2.26
C GLU A 75 15.23 -5.54 -1.11
N ARG A 76 14.36 -4.52 -1.08
CA ARG A 76 14.33 -3.46 -0.05
C ARG A 76 13.43 -3.80 1.14
N GLY A 77 12.86 -5.00 1.18
CA GLY A 77 11.99 -5.46 2.27
C GLY A 77 10.49 -5.32 2.01
N GLY A 78 10.06 -4.98 0.79
CA GLY A 78 8.67 -5.13 0.33
C GLY A 78 7.67 -4.09 0.84
N ALA A 79 8.14 -2.93 1.32
CA ALA A 79 7.29 -1.93 1.98
C ALA A 79 6.19 -1.38 1.06
N VAL A 80 6.49 -1.15 -0.22
CA VAL A 80 5.51 -0.64 -1.18
C VAL A 80 4.49 -1.74 -1.52
N ILE A 81 4.95 -2.97 -1.75
CA ILE A 81 4.09 -4.12 -1.98
C ILE A 81 3.14 -4.34 -0.79
N ASP A 82 3.63 -4.27 0.44
CA ASP A 82 2.82 -4.42 1.65
C ASP A 82 1.75 -3.32 1.74
N ARG A 83 2.10 -2.05 1.46
CA ARG A 83 1.12 -0.95 1.40
C ARG A 83 -0.02 -1.23 0.42
N PHE A 84 0.28 -1.82 -0.74
CA PHE A 84 -0.72 -2.09 -1.78
C PHE A 84 -1.47 -3.42 -1.64
N THR A 85 -0.87 -4.40 -0.97
CA THR A 85 -1.48 -5.72 -0.77
C THR A 85 -2.23 -5.82 0.56
N ARG A 86 -1.92 -4.95 1.53
CA ARG A 86 -2.63 -4.76 2.80
C ARG A 86 -3.19 -3.34 2.91
N PRO A 87 -4.06 -2.89 1.96
CA PRO A 87 -4.71 -1.60 2.10
C PRO A 87 -5.43 -1.53 3.45
N GLY A 88 -5.22 -0.43 4.18
CA GLY A 88 -5.85 -0.19 5.50
C GLY A 88 -4.99 -0.50 6.74
N GLN A 89 -3.75 -1.00 6.61
CA GLN A 89 -2.89 -1.24 7.79
C GLN A 89 -1.93 -0.10 8.16
N GLU A 90 -1.72 0.91 7.29
CA GLU A 90 -0.80 2.03 7.62
C GLU A 90 -1.25 2.89 8.81
N GLY A 91 -2.54 2.83 9.13
CA GLY A 91 -3.10 3.43 10.34
C GLY A 91 -3.21 2.46 11.51
N ILE A 92 -3.12 1.14 11.30
CA ILE A 92 -3.32 0.15 12.38
C ILE A 92 -1.98 -0.17 13.02
N LEU A 93 -1.77 0.34 14.24
CA LEU A 93 -0.55 0.14 15.02
C LEU A 93 -0.51 -1.24 15.69
N SER A 94 -1.67 -1.77 16.08
CA SER A 94 -1.78 -3.07 16.74
C SER A 94 -3.22 -3.58 16.67
N LYS A 95 -3.39 -4.90 16.62
CA LYS A 95 -4.70 -5.55 16.77
C LYS A 95 -4.51 -6.81 17.59
N ASN A 96 -5.40 -7.04 18.55
CA ASN A 96 -5.36 -8.25 19.35
C ASN A 96 -6.77 -8.66 19.77
N GLU A 97 -6.99 -9.97 19.89
CA GLU A 97 -8.21 -10.56 20.41
C GLU A 97 -7.96 -11.10 21.82
N PHE A 98 -8.93 -10.90 22.71
CA PHE A 98 -8.84 -11.39 24.06
C PHE A 98 -9.34 -12.84 24.15
N PRO A 99 -8.66 -13.70 24.93
CA PRO A 99 -9.09 -15.08 25.11
C PRO A 99 -10.39 -15.20 25.92
N ARG A 100 -10.82 -14.13 26.58
CA ARG A 100 -12.08 -14.01 27.33
C ARG A 100 -12.61 -12.58 27.22
N PRO A 101 -13.92 -12.35 27.42
CA PRO A 101 -14.47 -11.00 27.46
C PRO A 101 -13.82 -10.17 28.57
N VAL A 102 -13.46 -8.92 28.26
CA VAL A 102 -12.87 -7.95 29.21
C VAL A 102 -13.85 -6.80 29.40
N SER A 103 -14.02 -6.33 30.64
CA SER A 103 -14.86 -5.16 30.93
C SER A 103 -14.28 -3.91 30.27
N LEU A 104 -15.10 -3.19 29.48
CA LEU A 104 -14.68 -1.95 28.82
C LEU A 104 -14.26 -0.88 29.85
N ASN A 105 -14.92 -0.84 31.00
CA ASN A 105 -14.62 0.13 32.04
C ASN A 105 -13.26 -0.13 32.70
N GLU A 106 -12.93 -1.39 32.99
CA GLU A 106 -11.62 -1.78 33.52
C GLU A 106 -10.52 -1.51 32.49
N PHE A 107 -10.75 -1.93 31.23
CA PHE A 107 -9.80 -1.70 30.14
C PHE A 107 -9.48 -0.21 29.95
N LEU A 108 -10.50 0.67 30.00
CA LEU A 108 -10.31 2.12 29.90
C LEU A 108 -9.52 2.69 31.09
N GLN A 109 -9.71 2.16 32.30
CA GLN A 109 -8.94 2.59 33.47
C GLN A 109 -7.46 2.19 33.35
N ASP A 110 -7.19 0.96 32.92
CA ASP A 110 -5.83 0.42 32.77
C ASP A 110 -5.01 1.21 31.76
N ILE A 111 -5.61 1.57 30.62
CA ILE A 111 -4.94 2.37 29.57
C ILE A 111 -5.03 3.88 29.80
N GLN A 112 -5.71 4.32 30.89
CA GLN A 112 -6.03 5.72 31.15
C GLN A 112 -6.75 6.40 29.96
N GLY A 113 -7.62 5.64 29.29
CA GLY A 113 -8.29 6.02 28.06
C GLY A 113 -9.55 6.85 28.30
N LYS A 114 -9.85 7.73 27.35
CA LYS A 114 -11.12 8.49 27.33
C LYS A 114 -12.04 7.93 26.25
N MET A 115 -13.26 7.60 26.64
CA MET A 115 -14.30 7.23 25.71
C MET A 115 -14.77 8.45 24.91
N VAL A 116 -14.78 8.32 23.58
CA VAL A 116 -15.28 9.34 22.64
C VAL A 116 -16.61 8.95 21.97
N SER A 117 -17.02 7.69 22.05
CA SER A 117 -18.30 7.20 21.54
C SER A 117 -19.42 7.30 22.57
N GLU A 118 -20.68 7.32 22.12
CA GLU A 118 -21.87 7.28 22.98
C GLU A 118 -22.22 5.87 23.52
N THR A 119 -21.35 4.88 23.31
CA THR A 119 -21.57 3.49 23.75
C THR A 119 -21.57 3.37 25.28
N SER A 120 -22.44 2.50 25.82
CA SER A 120 -22.44 2.19 27.25
C SER A 120 -21.09 1.64 27.73
N ARG A 121 -20.62 2.14 28.89
CA ARG A 121 -19.40 1.67 29.57
C ARG A 121 -19.53 0.28 30.18
N GLU A 122 -20.75 -0.19 30.39
CA GLU A 122 -21.06 -1.49 31.01
C GLU A 122 -21.07 -2.64 30.00
N LYS A 123 -20.22 -2.55 28.98
CA LYS A 123 -20.08 -3.59 27.95
C LYS A 123 -18.77 -4.33 28.12
N ASN A 124 -18.76 -5.57 27.67
CA ASN A 124 -17.52 -6.31 27.48
C ASN A 124 -17.00 -6.12 26.06
N ILE A 125 -15.68 -6.06 25.94
CA ILE A 125 -14.93 -6.06 24.68
C ILE A 125 -14.20 -7.40 24.52
N TYR A 126 -13.92 -7.76 23.26
CA TYR A 126 -13.32 -9.03 22.88
C TYR A 126 -11.95 -8.87 22.24
N GLY A 127 -11.46 -7.63 22.17
CA GLY A 127 -10.19 -7.29 21.55
C GLY A 127 -10.09 -5.79 21.37
N TYR A 128 -9.03 -5.37 20.70
CA TYR A 128 -8.79 -3.98 20.35
C TYR A 128 -8.06 -3.86 19.02
N THR A 129 -8.21 -2.69 18.40
CA THR A 129 -7.37 -2.21 17.32
C THR A 129 -6.84 -0.83 17.71
N VAL A 130 -5.52 -0.67 17.80
CA VAL A 130 -4.85 0.61 18.03
C VAL A 130 -4.61 1.25 16.68
N ILE A 131 -4.99 2.52 16.56
CA ILE A 131 -4.95 3.25 15.28
C ILE A 131 -4.20 4.58 15.46
N ASP A 132 -3.27 4.88 14.56
CA ASP A 132 -2.74 6.24 14.34
C ASP A 132 -3.80 7.02 13.57
N SER A 133 -4.55 7.87 14.27
CA SER A 133 -5.69 8.59 13.72
C SER A 133 -5.31 9.50 12.54
N MET A 134 -4.14 10.12 12.57
CA MET A 134 -3.68 11.00 11.49
C MET A 134 -3.37 10.19 10.24
N LYS A 135 -2.63 9.09 10.38
CA LYS A 135 -2.36 8.20 9.24
C LYS A 135 -3.63 7.54 8.73
N ALA A 136 -4.53 7.10 9.61
CA ALA A 136 -5.78 6.47 9.22
C ALA A 136 -6.67 7.42 8.40
N ILE A 137 -6.85 8.67 8.84
CA ILE A 137 -7.62 9.68 8.11
C ILE A 137 -7.05 9.93 6.70
N LEU A 138 -5.72 9.92 6.56
CA LEU A 138 -5.05 10.23 5.30
C LEU A 138 -4.94 9.03 4.35
N SER A 139 -4.88 7.80 4.88
CA SER A 139 -4.57 6.59 4.11
C SER A 139 -5.75 5.64 3.92
N MET A 140 -6.72 5.61 4.84
CA MET A 140 -7.83 4.65 4.81
C MET A 140 -9.01 5.19 3.99
N LYS A 141 -9.50 4.37 3.06
CA LYS A 141 -10.75 4.61 2.34
C LYS A 141 -11.94 4.15 3.17
N SER A 142 -13.14 4.62 2.85
CA SER A 142 -14.38 4.28 3.58
C SER A 142 -14.60 2.77 3.75
N PHE A 143 -14.16 1.95 2.80
CA PHE A 143 -14.27 0.49 2.87
C PHE A 143 -13.27 -0.16 3.83
N ASP A 144 -12.11 0.46 4.05
CA ASP A 144 -11.05 -0.08 4.92
C ASP A 144 -11.47 -0.03 6.41
N TYR A 145 -12.42 0.84 6.75
CA TYR A 145 -13.03 0.90 8.09
C TYR A 145 -13.94 -0.31 8.39
N LEU A 146 -14.44 -1.01 7.37
CA LEU A 146 -15.29 -2.20 7.57
C LEU A 146 -14.48 -3.44 7.99
N SER A 147 -13.17 -3.41 7.75
CA SER A 147 -12.22 -4.49 8.09
C SER A 147 -11.54 -4.32 9.46
N ILE A 148 -11.83 -3.23 10.17
CA ILE A 148 -11.29 -2.98 11.52
C ILE A 148 -12.07 -3.75 12.56
#